data_AF-A0A917KAW3-F1
#
_entry.id   AF-A0A917KAW3-F1
#
_cell.length_a   1.000
_cell.length_b   1.000
_cell.length_c   1.000
_cell.angle_alpha   90.00
_cell.angle_beta   90.00
_cell.angle_gamma   90.00
#
_symmetry.space_group_name_H-M   'P 1'
#
loop_
_entity.id
_entity.type
_entity.pdbx_description
1 polymer ?
#
loop_
_entity_poly.entity_id
_entity_poly.type
_entity_poly.pdbx_seq_one_letter_code
_entity_poly.pdbx_strand_id
1 'polypeptide(L)'
;MVHDGAQTLIYNGRELRAKRQYQNKLKARLAAKLSRMRKGSRRWRKLQRSKRKQLRKLGHQIRDILHKQTTALVSTLHERGVQTVVIGDVRDLRRRVEYGPAANQRIHQMVTGMVRWLITYKAEQLGMRVVIQDEAYTSQECPRCGSRYKPRGREYTCSVCGFRFHRDGVGAINIRRKYLGQGPVVGVMASPTGVRWRPHLRARVARDKRERIPAL
;
A
#
# COMPACT_ATOMS: atom_id res chain seq x y z
N MET A 1 5.09 -3.42 -1.16
CA MET A 1 5.61 -4.80 -1.05
C MET A 1 5.84 -5.08 0.42
N VAL A 2 5.93 -6.35 0.82
CA VAL A 2 6.26 -6.73 2.20
C VAL A 2 7.36 -7.80 2.16
N HIS A 3 8.29 -7.72 3.10
CA HIS A 3 9.40 -8.65 3.23
C HIS A 3 9.43 -9.16 4.67
N ASP A 4 9.42 -10.49 4.85
CA ASP A 4 9.38 -11.14 6.18
C ASP A 4 10.76 -11.63 6.65
N GLY A 5 11.81 -11.44 5.85
CA GLY A 5 13.17 -11.93 6.12
C GLY A 5 13.56 -13.12 5.24
N ALA A 6 12.60 -13.83 4.64
CA ALA A 6 12.87 -14.95 3.74
C ALA A 6 12.30 -14.69 2.34
N GLN A 7 11.06 -14.18 2.26
CA GLN A 7 10.34 -13.95 1.02
C GLN A 7 9.88 -12.50 0.91
N THR A 8 9.69 -12.07 -0.33
CA THR A 8 9.09 -10.76 -0.63
C THR A 8 7.76 -10.96 -1.31
N LEU A 9 6.68 -10.41 -0.75
CA LEU A 9 5.32 -10.49 -1.28
C LEU A 9 4.90 -9.16 -1.93
N ILE A 10 4.30 -9.24 -3.12
CA ILE A 10 3.76 -8.10 -3.87
C ILE A 10 2.24 -8.17 -3.89
N TYR A 11 1.58 -7.32 -3.13
CA TYR A 11 0.12 -7.13 -3.24
C TYR A 11 -0.20 -6.19 -4.39
N ASN A 12 -0.88 -6.71 -5.41
CA ASN A 12 -1.15 -5.98 -6.63
C ASN A 12 -2.20 -4.86 -6.44
N GLY A 13 -1.82 -3.61 -6.70
CA GLY A 13 -2.70 -2.44 -6.61
C GLY A 13 -3.47 -2.07 -7.89
N ARG A 14 -3.45 -2.90 -8.95
CA ARG A 14 -4.10 -2.59 -10.25
C ARG A 14 -5.58 -2.30 -10.11
N GLU A 15 -6.31 -3.13 -9.37
CA GLU A 15 -7.74 -2.95 -9.06
C GLU A 15 -8.01 -1.57 -8.45
N LEU A 16 -7.30 -1.26 -7.37
CA LEU A 16 -7.43 0.01 -6.65
C LEU A 16 -7.12 1.20 -7.57
N ARG A 17 -6.08 1.09 -8.40
CA ARG A 17 -5.72 2.12 -9.39
C ARG A 17 -6.83 2.30 -10.43
N ALA A 18 -7.38 1.21 -10.96
CA ALA A 18 -8.47 1.26 -11.93
C ALA A 18 -9.73 1.92 -11.34
N LYS A 19 -10.10 1.57 -10.10
CA LYS A 19 -11.23 2.20 -9.38
C LYS A 19 -11.01 3.69 -9.15
N ARG A 20 -9.79 4.11 -8.77
CA ARG A 20 -9.44 5.54 -8.60
C ARG A 20 -9.48 6.30 -9.93
N GLN A 21 -8.94 5.70 -11.00
CA GLN A 21 -9.02 6.30 -12.33
C GLN A 21 -10.47 6.48 -12.78
N TYR A 22 -11.30 5.45 -12.58
CA TYR A 22 -12.74 5.54 -12.86
C TYR A 22 -13.42 6.62 -12.01
N GLN A 23 -13.09 6.73 -10.72
CA GLN A 23 -13.60 7.78 -9.84
C GLN A 23 -13.24 9.18 -10.36
N ASN A 24 -12.00 9.40 -10.82
CA ASN A 24 -11.57 10.69 -11.37
C ASN A 24 -12.33 11.04 -12.66
N LYS A 25 -12.43 10.10 -13.61
CA LYS A 25 -13.22 10.26 -14.84
C LYS A 25 -14.68 10.57 -14.54
N LEU A 26 -15.27 9.88 -13.56
CA LEU A 26 -16.65 10.10 -13.15
C LEU A 26 -16.85 11.48 -12.54
N LYS A 27 -15.97 11.91 -11.64
CA LYS A 27 -16.00 13.26 -11.04
C LYS A 27 -15.93 14.33 -12.12
N ALA A 28 -15.00 14.21 -13.07
CA ALA A 28 -14.85 15.16 -14.18
C ALA A 28 -16.12 15.22 -15.05
N ARG A 29 -16.63 14.07 -15.51
CA ARG A 29 -17.85 13.98 -16.31
C ARG A 29 -19.06 14.62 -15.63
N LEU A 30 -19.26 14.36 -14.34
CA LEU A 30 -20.40 14.90 -13.60
C LEU A 30 -20.21 16.38 -13.27
N ALA A 31 -18.99 16.84 -13.01
CA ALA A 31 -18.69 18.26 -12.83
C ALA A 31 -18.99 19.06 -14.12
N ALA A 32 -18.56 18.58 -15.29
CA ALA A 32 -18.86 19.21 -16.58
C ALA A 32 -20.37 19.29 -16.89
N LYS A 33 -21.15 18.29 -16.47
CA LYS A 33 -22.62 18.35 -16.60
C LYS A 33 -23.24 19.36 -15.62
N LEU A 34 -22.73 19.44 -14.40
CA LEU A 34 -23.23 20.37 -13.39
C LEU A 34 -22.92 21.82 -13.71
N SER A 35 -21.76 22.12 -14.33
CA SER A 35 -21.37 23.49 -14.69
C SER A 35 -22.27 24.10 -15.76
N ARG A 36 -22.85 23.29 -16.64
CA ARG A 36 -23.81 23.71 -17.67
C ARG A 36 -25.25 23.89 -17.14
N MET A 37 -25.50 23.62 -15.87
CA MET A 37 -26.84 23.66 -15.28
C MET A 37 -26.99 24.82 -14.32
N ARG A 38 -28.17 25.47 -14.29
CA ARG A 38 -28.51 26.45 -13.25
C ARG A 38 -28.43 25.81 -11.87
N LYS A 39 -27.53 26.33 -11.02
CA LYS A 39 -27.36 25.90 -9.63
C LYS A 39 -28.71 25.97 -8.91
N GLY A 40 -29.03 24.94 -8.13
CA GLY A 40 -30.30 24.87 -7.40
C GLY A 40 -31.53 24.45 -8.23
N SER A 41 -31.46 24.35 -9.56
CA SER A 41 -32.57 23.80 -10.35
C SER A 41 -32.91 22.35 -9.97
N ARG A 42 -34.15 21.90 -10.24
CA ARG A 42 -34.59 20.51 -9.99
C ARG A 42 -33.65 19.49 -10.66
N ARG A 43 -33.22 19.78 -11.90
CA ARG A 43 -32.28 18.96 -12.67
C ARG A 43 -30.88 18.93 -12.02
N TRP A 44 -30.37 20.08 -11.57
CA TRP A 44 -29.10 20.17 -10.85
C TRP A 44 -29.13 19.36 -9.55
N ARG A 45 -30.18 19.51 -8.72
CA ARG A 45 -30.34 18.74 -7.46
C ARG A 45 -30.42 17.24 -7.73
N LYS A 46 -31.14 16.80 -8.77
CA LYS A 46 -31.23 15.38 -9.18
C LYS A 46 -29.85 14.82 -9.57
N LEU A 47 -29.09 15.55 -10.37
CA LEU A 47 -27.74 15.14 -10.78
C LEU A 47 -26.78 15.10 -9.59
N GLN A 48 -26.84 16.07 -8.68
CA GLN A 48 -26.03 16.11 -7.48
C GLN A 48 -26.30 14.93 -6.54
N ARG A 49 -27.56 14.53 -6.37
CA ARG A 49 -27.94 13.30 -5.63
C ARG A 49 -27.37 12.05 -6.29
N SER A 50 -27.49 11.94 -7.61
CA SER A 50 -26.91 10.83 -8.38
C SER A 50 -25.38 10.75 -8.24
N LYS A 51 -24.70 11.90 -8.35
CA LYS A 51 -23.25 12.03 -8.12
C LYS A 51 -22.85 11.50 -6.74
N ARG A 52 -23.55 11.92 -5.68
CA ARG A 52 -23.30 11.46 -4.31
C ARG A 52 -23.49 9.95 -4.18
N LYS A 53 -24.57 9.38 -4.73
CA LYS A 53 -24.84 7.93 -4.71
C LYS A 53 -23.73 7.13 -5.40
N GLN A 54 -23.30 7.55 -6.59
CA GLN A 54 -22.26 6.86 -7.36
C GLN A 54 -20.89 6.95 -6.67
N LEU A 55 -20.51 8.13 -6.17
CA LEU A 55 -19.26 8.30 -5.43
C LEU A 55 -19.25 7.52 -4.11
N ARG A 56 -20.38 7.43 -3.41
CA ARG A 56 -20.53 6.59 -2.21
C ARG A 56 -20.30 5.11 -2.54
N LYS A 57 -20.95 4.58 -3.59
CA LYS A 57 -20.75 3.20 -4.06
C LYS A 57 -19.28 2.91 -4.38
N LEU A 58 -18.61 3.81 -5.11
CA LEU A 58 -17.19 3.66 -5.41
C LEU A 58 -16.31 3.73 -4.16
N GLY A 59 -16.64 4.62 -3.22
CA GLY A 59 -15.95 4.71 -1.93
C GLY A 59 -16.05 3.40 -1.15
N HIS A 60 -17.21 2.74 -1.18
CA HIS A 60 -17.41 1.44 -0.52
C HIS A 60 -16.57 0.36 -1.20
N GLN A 61 -16.52 0.30 -2.53
CA GLN A 61 -15.68 -0.64 -3.27
C GLN A 61 -14.19 -0.44 -2.97
N ILE A 62 -13.71 0.81 -2.95
CA ILE A 62 -12.32 1.12 -2.62
C ILE A 62 -12.00 0.69 -1.18
N ARG A 63 -12.89 0.99 -0.22
CA ARG A 63 -12.73 0.54 1.17
C ARG A 63 -12.68 -0.99 1.28
N ASP A 64 -13.60 -1.69 0.62
CA ASP A 64 -13.63 -3.15 0.60
C ASP A 64 -12.31 -3.75 0.08
N ILE A 65 -11.79 -3.25 -1.04
CA ILE A 65 -10.49 -3.67 -1.59
C ILE A 65 -9.38 -3.47 -0.53
N LEU A 66 -9.32 -2.29 0.08
CA LEU A 66 -8.30 -1.97 1.07
C LEU A 66 -8.40 -2.87 2.31
N HIS A 67 -9.60 -3.09 2.85
CA HIS A 67 -9.80 -3.99 3.98
C HIS A 67 -9.37 -5.42 3.64
N LYS A 68 -9.81 -5.97 2.50
CA LYS A 68 -9.44 -7.33 2.09
C LYS A 68 -7.94 -7.48 1.89
N GLN A 69 -7.29 -6.52 1.24
CA GLN A 69 -5.84 -6.57 1.00
C GLN A 69 -5.04 -6.48 2.30
N THR A 70 -5.40 -5.56 3.19
CA THR A 70 -4.71 -5.38 4.47
C THR A 70 -4.97 -6.54 5.43
N THR A 71 -6.19 -7.10 5.46
CA THR A 71 -6.47 -8.33 6.23
C THR A 71 -5.66 -9.49 5.70
N ALA A 72 -5.69 -9.75 4.39
CA ALA A 72 -4.91 -10.84 3.81
C ALA A 72 -3.42 -10.69 4.10
N LEU A 73 -2.88 -9.46 4.02
CA LEU A 73 -1.50 -9.17 4.37
C LEU A 73 -1.19 -9.53 5.82
N VAL A 74 -1.94 -8.97 6.77
CA VAL A 74 -1.69 -9.16 8.20
C VAL A 74 -1.87 -10.62 8.60
N SER A 75 -2.91 -11.30 8.10
CA SER A 75 -3.09 -12.74 8.32
C SER A 75 -1.91 -13.56 7.83
N THR A 76 -1.42 -13.29 6.60
CA THR A 76 -0.25 -14.01 6.07
C THR A 76 1.00 -13.78 6.90
N LEU A 77 1.20 -12.56 7.42
CA LEU A 77 2.34 -12.28 8.31
C LEU A 77 2.21 -13.02 9.65
N HIS A 78 1.01 -13.01 10.24
CA HIS A 78 0.74 -13.72 11.48
C HIS A 78 0.91 -15.24 11.34
N GLU A 79 0.39 -15.84 10.26
CA GLU A 79 0.56 -17.27 9.93
C GLU A 79 2.04 -17.65 9.75
N ARG A 80 2.87 -16.70 9.31
CA ARG A 80 4.33 -16.86 9.19
C ARG A 80 5.09 -16.59 10.49
N GLY A 81 4.39 -16.36 11.60
CA GLY A 81 5.00 -16.13 12.92
C GLY A 81 5.65 -14.75 13.08
N VAL A 82 5.32 -13.78 12.22
CA VAL A 82 5.86 -12.41 12.33
C VAL A 82 5.27 -11.74 13.57
N GLN A 83 6.13 -11.33 14.50
CA GLN A 83 5.70 -10.65 15.73
C GLN A 83 5.68 -9.12 15.60
N THR A 84 6.53 -8.55 14.75
CA THR A 84 6.65 -7.11 14.55
C THR A 84 6.54 -6.73 13.08
N VAL A 85 5.63 -5.81 12.77
CA VAL A 85 5.44 -5.22 11.43
C VAL A 85 6.08 -3.85 11.39
N VAL A 86 7.09 -3.69 10.53
CA VAL A 86 7.74 -2.39 10.30
C VAL A 86 7.16 -1.74 9.05
N ILE A 87 6.66 -0.52 9.18
CA ILE A 87 6.05 0.25 8.08
C ILE A 87 6.95 1.45 7.76
N GLY A 88 7.38 1.56 6.50
CA GLY A 88 8.12 2.72 6.00
C GLY A 88 7.30 4.01 6.06
N ASP A 89 7.89 5.07 6.58
CA ASP A 89 7.25 6.37 6.65
C ASP A 89 7.44 7.18 5.36
N VAL A 90 6.40 7.19 4.54
CA VAL A 90 6.35 7.94 3.28
C VAL A 90 5.78 9.35 3.42
N ARG A 91 5.61 9.89 4.63
CA ARG A 91 4.96 11.19 4.85
C ARG A 91 5.65 12.35 4.09
N ASP A 92 6.96 12.29 3.92
CA ASP A 92 7.73 13.36 3.27
C ASP A 92 7.56 13.44 1.74
N LEU A 93 7.04 12.38 1.10
CA LEU A 93 6.72 12.40 -0.33
C LEU A 93 5.62 13.41 -0.68
N ARG A 94 4.81 13.83 0.30
CA ARG A 94 3.75 14.83 0.10
C ARG A 94 4.23 16.27 0.31
N ARG A 95 5.43 16.47 0.88
CA ARG A 95 5.95 17.79 1.26
C ARG A 95 6.81 18.43 0.17
N ARG A 96 7.33 17.66 -0.80
CA ARG A 96 8.12 18.18 -1.92
C ARG A 96 7.21 18.45 -3.11
N VAL A 97 7.00 19.72 -3.43
CA VAL A 97 6.03 20.19 -4.41
C VAL A 97 6.77 20.50 -5.71
N GLU A 98 6.30 19.87 -6.81
CA GLU A 98 6.52 20.17 -8.25
C GLU A 98 6.84 18.92 -9.10
N TYR A 99 5.96 17.90 -9.05
CA TYR A 99 6.04 16.73 -9.95
C TYR A 99 5.12 16.85 -11.17
N GLY A 100 4.46 18.00 -11.36
CA GLY A 100 3.44 18.24 -12.37
C GLY A 100 2.04 17.71 -12.00
N PRO A 101 0.97 18.15 -12.69
CA PRO A 101 -0.42 17.92 -12.26
C PRO A 101 -0.80 16.44 -12.13
N ALA A 102 -0.34 15.60 -13.04
CA ALA A 102 -0.65 14.17 -13.06
C ALA A 102 0.03 13.40 -11.90
N ALA A 103 1.29 13.73 -11.60
CA ALA A 103 2.01 13.10 -10.49
C ALA A 103 1.49 13.58 -9.14
N ASN A 104 1.23 14.90 -9.00
CA ASN A 104 0.62 15.47 -7.81
C ASN A 104 -0.74 14.81 -7.52
N GLN A 105 -1.60 14.65 -8.54
CA GLN A 105 -2.87 13.95 -8.39
C GLN A 105 -2.67 12.51 -7.87
N ARG A 106 -1.68 11.77 -8.39
CA ARG A 106 -1.37 10.41 -7.92
C ARG A 106 -0.90 10.41 -6.46
N ILE A 107 0.01 11.31 -6.09
CA ILE A 107 0.58 11.43 -4.74
C ILE A 107 -0.51 11.78 -3.72
N HIS A 108 -1.36 12.77 -4.01
CA HIS A 108 -2.48 13.14 -3.15
C HIS A 108 -3.53 12.02 -3.04
N GLN A 109 -3.67 11.18 -4.06
CA GLN A 109 -4.56 10.03 -4.05
C GLN A 109 -3.93 8.77 -3.44
N MET A 110 -2.64 8.78 -3.09
CA MET A 110 -2.02 7.66 -2.39
C MET A 110 -2.69 7.47 -1.04
N VAL A 111 -3.17 6.25 -0.79
CA VAL A 111 -3.98 5.89 0.39
C VAL A 111 -3.11 5.58 1.61
N THR A 112 -1.89 6.10 1.66
CA THR A 112 -0.83 5.67 2.58
C THR A 112 -1.26 5.74 4.04
N GLY A 113 -1.93 6.83 4.45
CA GLY A 113 -2.44 6.96 5.82
C GLY A 113 -3.52 5.93 6.18
N MET A 114 -4.48 5.68 5.29
CA MET A 114 -5.54 4.70 5.54
C MET A 114 -4.99 3.27 5.51
N VAL A 115 -4.10 2.93 4.57
CA VAL A 115 -3.46 1.61 4.52
C VAL A 115 -2.64 1.37 5.78
N ARG A 116 -1.86 2.35 6.23
CA ARG A 116 -1.12 2.29 7.49
C ARG A 116 -2.07 2.03 8.65
N TRP A 117 -3.11 2.86 8.83
CA TRP A 117 -4.09 2.67 9.89
C TRP A 117 -4.72 1.27 9.84
N LEU A 118 -5.15 0.82 8.65
CA LEU A 118 -5.75 -0.50 8.44
C LEU A 118 -4.81 -1.66 8.82
N ILE A 119 -3.52 -1.54 8.51
CA ILE A 119 -2.52 -2.54 8.88
C ILE A 119 -2.27 -2.48 10.38
N THR A 120 -2.08 -1.28 10.94
CA THR A 120 -1.78 -1.05 12.35
C THR A 120 -2.82 -1.70 13.24
N TYR A 121 -4.10 -1.32 13.12
CA TYR A 121 -5.13 -1.83 14.01
C TYR A 121 -5.32 -3.35 13.86
N LYS A 122 -5.21 -3.90 12.63
CA LYS A 122 -5.38 -5.35 12.41
C LYS A 122 -4.21 -6.16 12.95
N ALA A 123 -3.01 -5.64 12.85
CA ALA A 123 -1.81 -6.29 13.39
C ALA A 123 -1.88 -6.29 14.91
N GLU A 124 -2.26 -5.17 15.52
CA GLU A 124 -2.47 -5.04 16.96
C GLU A 124 -3.57 -6.00 17.47
N GLN A 125 -4.65 -6.18 16.71
CA GLN A 125 -5.70 -7.17 17.00
C GLN A 125 -5.19 -8.63 17.02
N LEU A 126 -4.06 -8.93 16.38
CA LEU A 126 -3.43 -10.25 16.41
C LEU A 126 -2.23 -10.32 17.36
N GLY A 127 -2.10 -9.34 18.27
CA GLY A 127 -0.99 -9.25 19.21
C GLY A 127 0.36 -8.91 18.57
N MET A 128 0.39 -8.46 17.32
CA MET A 128 1.61 -8.06 16.63
C MET A 128 1.96 -6.61 16.98
N ARG A 129 3.24 -6.33 17.18
CA ARG A 129 3.75 -4.96 17.35
C ARG A 129 3.87 -4.26 16.00
N VAL A 130 3.58 -2.96 15.95
CA VAL A 130 3.74 -2.16 14.72
C VAL A 130 4.71 -1.02 14.99
N VAL A 131 5.72 -0.89 14.14
CA VAL A 131 6.74 0.17 14.24
C VAL A 131 6.78 0.96 12.95
N ILE A 132 6.88 2.28 13.07
CA ILE A 132 7.05 3.18 11.93
C ILE A 132 8.54 3.51 11.82
N GLN A 133 9.11 3.26 10.65
CA GLN A 133 10.52 3.50 10.39
C GLN A 133 10.69 4.53 9.28
N ASP A 134 11.56 5.51 9.50
CA ASP A 134 11.90 6.49 8.47
C ASP A 134 12.44 5.83 7.19
N GLU A 135 11.85 6.14 6.04
CA GLU A 135 12.10 5.49 4.74
C GLU A 135 13.17 6.22 3.90
N ALA A 136 13.82 7.27 4.42
CA ALA A 136 14.81 8.04 3.67
C ALA A 136 15.90 7.14 3.07
N TYR A 137 16.14 7.30 1.75
CA TYR A 137 17.17 6.61 0.95
C TYR A 137 17.11 5.08 0.88
N THR A 138 16.12 4.43 1.50
CA THR A 138 15.98 2.96 1.53
C THR A 138 15.82 2.33 0.14
N SER A 139 15.32 3.06 -0.86
CA SER A 139 15.17 2.56 -2.25
C SER A 139 16.38 2.83 -3.15
N GLN A 140 17.44 3.45 -2.62
CA GLN A 140 18.67 3.84 -3.34
C GLN A 140 19.90 3.07 -2.86
N GLU A 141 19.86 2.52 -1.64
CA GLU A 141 20.96 1.78 -1.05
C GLU A 141 20.94 0.31 -1.44
N CYS A 142 22.10 -0.22 -1.86
CA CYS A 142 22.23 -1.60 -2.25
C CYS A 142 22.16 -2.51 -1.02
N PRO A 143 21.27 -3.50 -0.99
CA PRO A 143 21.21 -4.39 0.13
C PRO A 143 22.48 -5.26 0.22
N ARG A 144 23.17 -5.55 -0.89
CA ARG A 144 24.34 -6.43 -0.84
C ARG A 144 25.62 -5.72 -0.43
N CYS A 145 25.89 -4.51 -0.93
CA CYS A 145 27.18 -3.83 -0.72
C CYS A 145 27.07 -2.42 -0.13
N GLY A 146 25.87 -1.92 0.17
CA GLY A 146 25.68 -0.58 0.75
C GLY A 146 25.90 0.59 -0.21
N SER A 147 26.30 0.34 -1.46
CA SER A 147 26.47 1.42 -2.44
C SER A 147 25.14 2.12 -2.73
N ARG A 148 25.20 3.45 -2.89
CA ARG A 148 24.01 4.27 -3.14
C ARG A 148 23.97 4.70 -4.59
N TYR A 149 22.84 4.45 -5.24
CA TYR A 149 22.56 5.05 -6.53
C TYR A 149 21.04 5.15 -6.75
N LYS A 150 20.61 6.03 -7.64
CA LYS A 150 19.19 6.25 -7.92
C LYS A 150 18.74 5.38 -9.10
N PRO A 151 18.02 4.27 -8.88
CA PRO A 151 17.55 3.41 -9.97
C PRO A 151 16.51 4.11 -10.85
N ARG A 152 16.58 3.86 -12.16
CA ARG A 152 15.55 4.23 -13.15
C ARG A 152 14.66 3.00 -13.39
N GLY A 153 13.36 3.13 -13.13
CA GLY A 153 12.38 2.05 -13.36
C GLY A 153 12.03 1.24 -12.10
N ARG A 154 11.52 0.01 -12.32
CA ARG A 154 11.04 -0.91 -11.28
C ARG A 154 12.09 -1.92 -10.82
N GLU A 155 13.10 -2.16 -11.65
CA GLU A 155 14.24 -3.00 -11.29
C GLU A 155 15.35 -2.15 -10.65
N TYR A 156 16.02 -2.75 -9.69
CA TYR A 156 17.23 -2.27 -9.06
C TYR A 156 18.37 -3.16 -9.54
N THR A 157 19.42 -2.57 -10.11
CA THR A 157 20.66 -3.20 -10.56
C THR A 157 21.85 -2.42 -10.01
N CYS A 158 22.57 -3.00 -9.06
CA CYS A 158 23.77 -2.39 -8.49
C CYS A 158 24.93 -2.45 -9.48
N SER A 159 25.53 -1.30 -9.79
CA SER A 159 26.72 -1.19 -10.64
C SER A 159 28.00 -1.72 -9.99
N VAL A 160 28.06 -1.76 -8.65
CA VAL A 160 29.27 -2.14 -7.90
C VAL A 160 29.35 -3.66 -7.70
N CYS A 161 28.25 -4.30 -7.30
CA CYS A 161 28.26 -5.73 -6.94
C CYS A 161 27.35 -6.60 -7.83
N GLY A 162 26.76 -6.03 -8.87
CA GLY A 162 25.87 -6.74 -9.81
C GLY A 162 24.52 -7.19 -9.24
N PHE A 163 24.18 -6.81 -7.99
CA PHE A 163 22.92 -7.22 -7.36
C PHE A 163 21.69 -6.73 -8.14
N ARG A 164 20.76 -7.63 -8.44
CA ARG A 164 19.51 -7.34 -9.17
C ARG A 164 18.28 -7.76 -8.38
N PHE A 165 17.32 -6.85 -8.22
CA PHE A 165 16.04 -7.16 -7.56
C PHE A 165 14.95 -6.13 -7.89
N HIS A 166 13.71 -6.38 -7.49
CA HIS A 166 12.66 -5.37 -7.62
C HIS A 166 12.90 -4.21 -6.64
N ARG A 167 12.85 -2.98 -7.12
CA ARG A 167 13.15 -1.75 -6.35
C ARG A 167 12.33 -1.61 -5.07
N ASP A 168 11.01 -1.80 -5.15
CA ASP A 168 10.14 -1.76 -3.95
C ASP A 168 10.48 -2.89 -2.95
N GLY A 169 11.04 -4.00 -3.42
CA GLY A 169 11.54 -5.09 -2.58
C GLY A 169 12.83 -4.68 -1.86
N VAL A 170 13.75 -4.03 -2.58
CA VAL A 170 14.97 -3.42 -2.00
C VAL A 170 14.60 -2.45 -0.88
N GLY A 171 13.62 -1.58 -1.11
CA GLY A 171 13.10 -0.67 -0.08
C GLY A 171 12.61 -1.42 1.16
N ALA A 172 11.78 -2.46 0.99
CA ALA A 172 11.27 -3.27 2.10
C ALA A 172 12.39 -3.96 2.91
N ILE A 173 13.41 -4.49 2.22
CA ILE A 173 14.58 -5.12 2.84
C ILE A 173 15.36 -4.09 3.67
N ASN A 174 15.62 -2.92 3.10
CA ASN A 174 16.39 -1.88 3.77
C ASN A 174 15.65 -1.27 4.97
N ILE A 175 14.31 -1.17 4.92
CA ILE A 175 13.49 -0.79 6.08
C ILE A 175 13.68 -1.80 7.23
N ARG A 176 13.61 -3.11 6.93
CA ARG A 176 13.84 -4.16 7.94
C ARG A 176 15.24 -4.04 8.55
N ARG A 177 16.26 -3.79 7.73
CA ARG A 177 17.64 -3.64 8.22
C ARG A 177 17.84 -2.45 9.13
N LYS A 178 17.29 -1.30 8.75
CA LYS A 178 17.35 -0.08 9.56
C LYS A 178 16.70 -0.31 10.92
N TYR A 179 15.60 -1.06 10.97
CA TYR A 179 14.96 -1.45 12.22
C TYR A 179 15.82 -2.42 13.06
N LEU A 180 16.51 -3.37 12.44
CA LEU A 180 17.34 -4.36 13.14
C LEU A 180 18.78 -3.89 13.45
N GLY A 181 19.19 -2.70 12.98
CA GLY A 181 20.57 -2.23 13.09
C GLY A 181 21.60 -3.08 12.31
N GLN A 182 21.17 -3.82 11.28
CA GLN A 182 22.01 -4.79 10.56
C GLN A 182 22.74 -4.18 9.36
N GLY A 183 24.00 -4.59 9.15
CA GLY A 183 24.82 -4.31 7.96
C GLY A 183 24.38 -5.09 6.69
N PRO A 184 25.15 -5.03 5.59
CA PRO A 184 24.78 -5.65 4.32
C PRO A 184 24.54 -7.17 4.43
N VAL A 185 23.40 -7.65 3.95
CA VAL A 185 23.05 -9.09 3.96
C VAL A 185 23.71 -9.80 2.78
N VAL A 186 24.48 -10.84 3.09
CA VAL A 186 25.00 -11.80 2.13
C VAL A 186 24.03 -12.98 2.10
N GLY A 187 23.06 -12.96 1.20
CA GLY A 187 22.06 -14.02 1.10
C GLY A 187 21.38 -14.04 -0.26
N VAL A 188 21.15 -15.25 -0.78
CA VAL A 188 20.43 -15.49 -2.03
C VAL A 188 18.97 -15.05 -1.82
N MET A 189 18.56 -13.96 -2.48
CA MET A 189 17.23 -13.39 -2.28
C MET A 189 16.22 -13.98 -3.26
N ALA A 190 15.10 -14.50 -2.74
CA ALA A 190 14.01 -15.03 -3.55
C ALA A 190 13.29 -13.90 -4.31
N SER A 191 13.07 -14.12 -5.62
CA SER A 191 12.24 -13.25 -6.46
C SER A 191 10.88 -12.99 -5.80
N PRO A 192 10.35 -11.77 -5.89
CA PRO A 192 9.17 -11.41 -5.14
C PRO A 192 7.91 -12.13 -5.68
N THR A 193 7.16 -12.78 -4.81
CA THR A 193 5.94 -13.53 -5.16
C THR A 193 4.73 -12.59 -5.27
N GLY A 194 4.02 -12.63 -6.40
CA GLY A 194 2.87 -11.76 -6.66
C GLY A 194 1.56 -12.29 -6.09
N VAL A 195 0.92 -11.52 -5.20
CA VAL A 195 -0.44 -11.77 -4.72
C VAL A 195 -1.43 -10.95 -5.55
N ARG A 196 -2.21 -11.63 -6.39
CA ARG A 196 -3.27 -11.01 -7.21
C ARG A 196 -4.57 -10.91 -6.41
N TRP A 197 -5.14 -9.71 -6.36
CA TRP A 197 -6.47 -9.51 -5.79
C TRP A 197 -7.55 -10.15 -6.67
N ARG A 198 -8.52 -10.83 -6.06
CA ARG A 198 -9.74 -11.31 -6.73
C ARG A 198 -10.97 -10.76 -5.98
N PRO A 199 -12.06 -10.36 -6.68
CA PRO A 199 -13.26 -9.82 -6.03
C PRO A 199 -13.90 -10.74 -4.98
N HIS A 200 -13.86 -12.06 -5.25
CA HIS A 200 -14.38 -13.13 -4.41
C HIS A 200 -13.35 -13.67 -3.41
N LEU A 201 -12.17 -13.05 -3.30
CA LEU A 201 -11.14 -13.50 -2.38
C LEU A 201 -11.64 -13.25 -0.94
N ARG A 202 -12.10 -14.32 -0.28
CA ARG A 202 -12.33 -14.32 1.17
C ARG A 202 -10.96 -14.30 1.81
N ALA A 203 -10.57 -13.15 2.37
CA ALA A 203 -9.37 -13.11 3.18
C ALA A 203 -9.58 -14.06 4.36
N ARG A 204 -8.76 -15.11 4.50
CA ARG A 204 -8.73 -15.88 5.75
C ARG A 204 -8.32 -14.90 6.84
N VAL A 205 -9.22 -14.66 7.77
CA VAL A 205 -8.93 -13.83 8.94
C VAL A 205 -8.21 -14.75 9.90
N ALA A 206 -6.92 -14.53 10.11
CA ALA A 206 -6.22 -15.15 11.22
C ALA A 206 -6.94 -14.70 12.50
N ARG A 207 -7.27 -15.64 13.38
CA ARG A 207 -7.81 -15.35 14.71
C ARG A 207 -6.72 -15.68 15.71
N ASP A 208 -6.58 -14.86 16.74
CA ASP A 208 -5.68 -15.22 17.83
C ASP A 208 -6.18 -16.53 18.46
N LYS A 209 -5.30 -17.53 18.59
CA LYS A 209 -5.62 -18.81 19.23
C LYS A 209 -5.92 -18.63 20.73
N ARG A 210 -5.60 -17.47 21.31
CA ARG A 210 -5.86 -17.11 22.71
C ARG A 210 -7.34 -16.78 23.01
N GLU A 211 -8.21 -16.68 22.01
CA GLU A 211 -9.66 -16.45 22.21
C GLU A 211 -10.50 -17.73 22.41
N ARG A 212 -9.90 -18.86 22.82
CA ARG A 212 -10.69 -19.92 23.47
C ARG A 212 -10.87 -19.56 24.93
N ILE A 213 -11.85 -18.71 25.21
CA ILE A 213 -12.42 -18.59 26.56
C ILE A 213 -12.97 -20.00 26.88
N PRO A 214 -12.48 -20.70 27.92
CA PRO A 214 -13.10 -21.94 28.35
C PRO A 214 -14.55 -21.62 28.73
N ALA A 215 -15.49 -22.35 28.13
CA ALA A 215 -16.89 -22.30 28.54
C ALA A 215 -16.94 -22.65 30.04
N LEU A 216 -17.57 -21.77 30.82
CA LEU A 216 -18.02 -22.07 32.18
C LEU A 216 -19.05 -23.20 32.14
#